data_AF-A0A8K0CID3-F1
#
_entry.id   AF-A0A8K0CID3-F1
#
_cell.length_a   1.000
_cell.length_b   1.000
_cell.length_c   1.000
_cell.angle_alpha   90.00
_cell.angle_beta   90.00
_cell.angle_gamma   90.00
#
_symmetry.space_group_name_H-M   'P 1'
#
loop_
_entity.id
_entity.type
_entity.pdbx_description
1 polymer ?
#
loop_
_entity_poly.entity_id
_entity_poly.type
_entity_poly.pdbx_seq_one_letter_code
_entity_poly.pdbx_strand_id
1 'polypeptide(L)'
;MEQVHCFDVLVMSVLAFWIYRVQRISDDIHFLQGSQPTKFWKILWYTMPIIVGIPYFDLTCFDKSRKTREPYILMHFLSYFILISPIPIFMIYEVFRYLKIHNLVGILQPEERWGPPDPEERHLRHLFNPRQEIRSRRRDDTCQHNCLISSRYIKKISAEEREQRRRALRLLSLSQEGSLNISSGSSSEEWIQ
;
A
#
# COMPACT_ATOMS: atom_id res chain seq x y z
N MET A 1 -7.34 31.14 -14.58
CA MET A 1 -6.50 29.92 -14.58
C MET A 1 -6.30 29.42 -13.16
N GLU A 2 -5.79 30.24 -12.24
CA GLU A 2 -5.56 29.87 -10.83
C GLU A 2 -6.77 29.30 -10.09
N GLN A 3 -7.94 29.94 -10.18
CA GLN A 3 -9.18 29.44 -9.53
C GLN A 3 -9.64 28.07 -10.04
N VAL A 4 -9.37 27.73 -11.30
CA VAL A 4 -9.78 26.45 -11.90
C VAL A 4 -8.91 25.32 -11.31
N HIS A 5 -7.59 25.54 -11.23
CA HIS A 5 -6.70 24.60 -10.59
C HIS A 5 -7.01 24.41 -9.10
N CYS A 6 -7.40 25.48 -8.39
CA CYS A 6 -7.84 25.36 -7.00
C CYS A 6 -9.10 24.50 -6.84
N PHE A 7 -10.07 24.63 -7.75
CA PHE A 7 -11.28 23.81 -7.74
C PHE A 7 -10.97 22.33 -8.00
N ASP A 8 -10.14 22.04 -9.01
CA ASP A 8 -9.76 20.66 -9.35
C ASP A 8 -9.03 19.99 -8.19
N VAL A 9 -8.08 20.70 -7.56
CA VAL A 9 -7.36 20.22 -6.38
C VAL A 9 -8.31 20.01 -5.19
N LEU A 10 -9.27 20.91 -4.98
CA LEU A 10 -10.29 20.77 -3.94
C LEU A 10 -11.13 19.51 -4.16
N VAL A 11 -11.67 19.31 -5.36
CA VAL A 11 -12.46 18.12 -5.72
C VAL A 11 -11.61 16.86 -5.50
N MET A 12 -10.40 16.80 -6.04
CA MET A 12 -9.52 15.63 -5.88
C MET A 12 -9.18 15.36 -4.41
N SER A 13 -8.95 16.40 -3.60
CA SER A 13 -8.69 16.23 -2.17
C SER A 13 -9.89 15.66 -1.41
N VAL A 14 -11.11 16.08 -1.75
CA VAL A 14 -12.35 15.53 -1.17
C VAL A 14 -12.55 14.08 -1.59
N LEU A 15 -12.40 13.78 -2.89
CA LEU A 15 -12.53 12.42 -3.41
C LEU A 15 -11.51 11.47 -2.76
N ALA A 16 -10.24 11.87 -2.68
CA ALA A 16 -9.18 11.03 -2.14
C ALA A 16 -9.26 10.89 -0.61
N PHE A 17 -9.34 12.00 0.13
CA PHE A 17 -9.19 11.94 1.59
C PHE A 17 -10.51 11.66 2.32
N TRP A 18 -11.65 12.15 1.81
CA TRP A 18 -12.94 11.97 2.48
C TRP A 18 -13.74 10.80 1.91
N ILE A 19 -13.89 10.71 0.58
CA ILE A 19 -14.69 9.63 -0.04
C ILE A 19 -13.94 8.29 0.01
N TYR A 20 -12.72 8.24 -0.49
CA TYR A 20 -11.90 7.02 -0.43
C TYR A 20 -11.41 6.70 0.99
N ARG A 21 -11.45 7.71 1.88
CA ARG A 21 -11.06 7.70 3.30
C ARG A 21 -9.55 7.62 3.53
N VAL A 22 -9.04 8.56 4.33
CA VAL A 22 -7.65 8.59 4.83
C VAL A 22 -7.19 7.25 5.43
N GLN A 23 -8.08 6.51 6.11
CA GLN A 23 -7.73 5.22 6.70
C GLN A 23 -7.34 4.20 5.62
N ARG A 24 -8.06 4.16 4.50
CA ARG A 24 -7.76 3.24 3.40
C ARG A 24 -6.40 3.59 2.80
N ILE A 25 -6.14 4.86 2.48
CA ILE A 25 -4.83 5.34 2.03
C ILE A 25 -3.70 4.95 3.00
N SER A 26 -3.94 5.07 4.30
CA SER A 26 -2.96 4.69 5.32
C SER A 26 -2.67 3.19 5.31
N ASP A 27 -3.68 2.37 5.05
CA ASP A 27 -3.56 0.91 4.96
C ASP A 27 -2.86 0.50 3.66
N ASP A 28 -3.10 1.21 2.55
CA ASP A 28 -2.35 1.07 1.29
C ASP A 28 -0.86 1.36 1.49
N ILE A 29 -0.53 2.48 2.13
CA ILE A 29 0.86 2.86 2.43
C ILE A 29 1.49 1.85 3.39
N HIS A 30 0.72 1.36 4.37
CA HIS A 30 1.20 0.34 5.30
C HIS A 30 1.54 -0.97 4.59
N PHE A 31 0.74 -1.38 3.62
CA PHE A 31 1.02 -2.57 2.81
C PHE A 31 2.30 -2.39 1.99
N LEU A 32 2.49 -1.22 1.35
CA LEU A 32 3.65 -0.95 0.50
C LEU A 32 4.96 -0.75 1.27
N GLN A 33 4.91 -0.07 2.42
CA GLN A 33 6.12 0.32 3.18
C GLN A 33 6.36 -0.55 4.43
N GLY A 34 5.37 -1.35 4.86
CA GLY A 34 5.44 -2.18 6.07
C GLY A 34 5.33 -1.40 7.39
N SER A 35 5.07 -0.09 7.34
CA SER A 35 4.75 0.74 8.52
C SER A 35 3.60 1.70 8.25
N GLN A 36 2.71 1.87 9.22
CA GLN A 36 1.62 2.85 9.08
C GLN A 36 2.14 4.30 9.17
N PRO A 37 1.56 5.23 8.39
CA PRO A 37 1.81 6.65 8.56
C PRO A 37 1.53 7.11 9.99
N THR A 38 2.30 8.07 10.49
CA THR A 38 2.10 8.64 11.83
C THR A 38 0.75 9.37 11.92
N LYS A 39 0.24 9.56 13.15
CA LYS A 39 -1.02 10.28 13.38
C LYS A 39 -1.00 11.69 12.81
N PHE A 40 0.16 12.34 12.80
CA PHE A 40 0.35 13.67 12.21
C PHE A 40 -0.07 13.70 10.74
N TRP A 41 0.45 12.78 9.92
CA TRP A 41 0.10 12.69 8.49
C TRP A 41 -1.37 12.40 8.26
N LYS A 42 -1.95 11.51 9.07
CA LYS A 42 -3.38 11.19 8.99
C LYS A 42 -4.24 12.43 9.26
N ILE A 43 -3.93 13.18 10.33
CA ILE A 43 -4.65 14.42 10.67
C ILE A 43 -4.51 15.45 9.54
N LEU A 44 -3.29 15.61 9.01
CA LEU A 44 -3.04 16.53 7.90
C LEU A 44 -3.91 16.19 6.68
N TRP A 45 -3.99 14.91 6.28
CA TRP A 45 -4.82 14.48 5.17
C TRP A 45 -6.33 14.66 5.44
N TYR A 46 -6.78 14.48 6.68
CA TYR A 46 -8.17 14.76 7.04
C TYR A 46 -8.52 16.24 6.91
N THR A 47 -7.58 17.14 7.24
CA THR A 47 -7.79 18.59 7.19
C THR A 47 -7.47 19.21 5.83
N MET A 48 -6.79 18.50 4.93
CA MET A 48 -6.41 19.00 3.59
C MET A 48 -7.58 19.62 2.80
N PRO A 49 -8.77 18.99 2.69
CA PRO A 49 -9.89 19.59 1.96
C PRO A 49 -10.35 20.94 2.54
N ILE A 50 -10.21 21.12 3.86
CA ILE A 50 -10.54 22.38 4.54
C ILE A 50 -9.46 23.43 4.27
N ILE A 51 -8.19 23.05 4.38
CA ILE A 51 -7.04 23.94 4.14
C ILE A 51 -7.06 24.48 2.70
N VAL A 52 -7.43 23.65 1.72
CA VAL A 52 -7.58 24.08 0.32
C VAL A 52 -8.92 24.81 0.08
N GLY A 53 -9.98 24.43 0.81
CA GLY A 53 -11.31 25.01 0.66
C GLY A 53 -11.42 26.47 1.13
N ILE A 54 -10.72 26.86 2.20
CA ILE A 54 -10.74 28.24 2.72
C ILE A 54 -10.25 29.27 1.70
N PRO A 55 -9.03 29.15 1.11
CA PRO A 55 -8.57 30.11 0.11
C PRO A 55 -9.41 30.05 -1.18
N TYR A 56 -9.93 28.88 -1.56
CA TYR A 56 -10.87 28.79 -2.67
C TYR A 56 -12.14 29.60 -2.41
N PHE A 57 -12.75 29.43 -1.23
CA PHE A 57 -13.95 30.18 -0.84
C PHE A 57 -13.68 31.69 -0.85
N ASP A 58 -12.57 32.13 -0.28
CA ASP A 58 -12.16 33.54 -0.25
C ASP A 58 -12.03 34.12 -1.66
N LEU A 59 -11.31 33.41 -2.55
CA LEU A 59 -11.14 33.78 -3.96
C LEU A 59 -12.45 33.82 -4.75
N THR A 60 -13.44 32.99 -4.41
CA THR A 60 -14.73 32.96 -5.12
C THR A 60 -15.76 33.94 -4.59
N CYS A 61 -15.77 34.22 -3.28
CA CYS A 61 -16.80 35.04 -2.63
C CYS A 61 -16.41 36.52 -2.53
N PHE A 62 -15.12 36.83 -2.43
CA PHE A 62 -14.64 38.21 -2.25
C PHE A 62 -14.04 38.84 -3.50
N ASP A 63 -13.84 38.07 -4.59
CA ASP A 63 -13.42 38.63 -5.88
C ASP A 63 -14.57 39.38 -6.58
N LYS A 64 -14.78 40.62 -6.14
CA LYS A 64 -15.75 41.58 -6.69
C LYS A 64 -15.26 42.24 -8.00
N SER A 65 -14.04 41.92 -8.46
CA SER A 65 -13.33 42.66 -9.53
C SER A 65 -13.62 42.15 -10.95
N ARG A 66 -14.31 41.01 -11.09
CA ARG A 66 -14.46 40.30 -12.38
C ARG A 66 -15.54 40.79 -13.35
N LYS A 67 -15.89 42.07 -13.32
CA LYS A 67 -16.98 42.61 -14.16
C LYS A 67 -16.65 42.85 -15.64
N THR A 68 -15.48 42.45 -16.15
CA THR A 68 -14.99 42.87 -17.49
C THR A 68 -14.25 41.79 -18.28
N ARG A 69 -14.84 40.62 -18.54
CA ARG A 69 -14.25 39.66 -19.49
C ARG A 69 -15.24 38.74 -20.24
N GLU A 70 -16.29 39.33 -20.80
CA GLU A 70 -17.40 38.66 -21.49
C GLU A 70 -17.04 37.67 -22.63
N PRO A 71 -16.05 37.87 -23.54
CA PRO A 71 -15.91 36.98 -24.69
C PRO A 71 -15.20 35.65 -24.40
N TYR A 72 -14.50 35.51 -23.27
CA TYR A 72 -13.75 34.29 -22.94
C TYR A 72 -14.53 33.32 -22.04
N ILE A 73 -15.69 33.74 -21.53
CA ILE A 73 -16.50 32.98 -20.59
C ILE A 73 -16.99 31.67 -21.23
N LEU A 74 -17.53 31.76 -22.44
CA LEU A 74 -18.02 30.59 -23.18
C LEU A 74 -16.90 29.58 -23.45
N MET A 75 -15.72 30.04 -23.88
CA MET A 75 -14.57 29.17 -24.13
C MET A 75 -14.08 28.47 -22.84
N HIS A 76 -14.14 29.17 -21.70
CA HIS A 76 -13.80 28.57 -20.40
C HIS A 76 -14.84 27.50 -20.00
N PHE A 77 -16.14 27.78 -20.14
CA PHE A 77 -17.18 26.80 -19.87
C PHE A 77 -17.06 25.56 -20.77
N LEU A 78 -16.80 25.73 -22.06
CA LEU A 78 -16.55 24.64 -23.00
C LEU A 78 -15.31 23.82 -22.60
N SER A 79 -14.20 24.47 -22.28
CA SER A 79 -12.99 23.75 -21.83
C SER A 79 -13.22 22.94 -20.55
N TYR A 80 -13.98 23.49 -19.60
CA TYR A 80 -14.33 22.83 -18.34
C TYR A 80 -15.28 21.65 -18.58
N PHE A 81 -16.28 21.82 -19.44
CA PHE A 81 -17.20 20.75 -19.83
C PHE A 81 -16.43 19.60 -20.50
N ILE A 82 -15.52 19.88 -21.42
CA ILE A 82 -14.69 18.86 -22.07
C ILE A 82 -13.80 18.14 -21.05
N LEU A 83 -13.21 18.84 -20.10
CA LEU A 83 -12.34 18.25 -19.08
C LEU A 83 -13.10 17.33 -18.12
N ILE A 84 -14.26 17.75 -17.66
CA ILE A 84 -15.01 17.02 -16.61
C ILE A 84 -15.96 15.99 -17.18
N SER A 85 -16.51 16.20 -18.39
CA SER A 85 -17.51 15.29 -19.00
C SER A 85 -17.10 13.82 -19.09
N PRO A 86 -15.81 13.42 -19.22
CA PRO A 86 -15.47 12.01 -19.19
C PRO A 86 -15.90 11.32 -17.89
N ILE A 87 -15.78 11.98 -16.73
CA ILE A 87 -16.12 11.39 -15.42
C ILE A 87 -17.61 10.97 -15.34
N PRO A 88 -18.60 11.86 -15.57
CA PRO A 88 -20.00 11.47 -15.57
C PRO A 88 -20.34 10.55 -16.73
N ILE A 89 -19.70 10.68 -17.91
CA ILE A 89 -19.94 9.75 -19.04
C ILE A 89 -19.56 8.32 -18.63
N PHE A 90 -18.37 8.12 -18.06
CA PHE A 90 -17.93 6.80 -17.58
C PHE A 90 -18.78 6.31 -16.40
N MET A 91 -19.16 7.18 -15.46
CA MET A 91 -20.07 6.79 -14.38
C MET A 91 -21.44 6.33 -14.90
N ILE A 92 -22.04 7.08 -15.82
CA ILE A 92 -23.32 6.72 -16.43
C ILE A 92 -23.19 5.38 -17.18
N TYR A 93 -22.13 5.21 -17.96
CA TYR A 93 -21.83 3.95 -18.66
C TYR A 93 -21.74 2.76 -17.69
N GLU A 94 -20.97 2.90 -16.60
CA GLU A 94 -20.81 1.86 -15.58
C GLU A 94 -22.12 1.55 -14.85
N VAL A 95 -22.89 2.58 -14.48
CA VAL A 95 -24.21 2.40 -13.87
C VAL A 95 -25.14 1.62 -14.78
N PHE A 96 -25.21 1.95 -16.07
CA PHE A 96 -26.02 1.19 -17.03
C PHE A 96 -25.52 -0.25 -17.21
N ARG A 97 -24.20 -0.46 -17.21
CA ARG A 97 -23.60 -1.80 -17.30
C ARG A 97 -24.02 -2.69 -16.12
N TYR A 98 -23.91 -2.19 -14.89
CA TYR A 98 -24.26 -2.95 -13.68
C TYR A 98 -25.76 -3.06 -13.44
N LEU A 99 -26.56 -2.08 -13.89
CA LEU A 99 -28.02 -2.15 -13.88
C LEU A 99 -28.50 -3.31 -14.77
N LYS A 100 -27.88 -3.50 -15.95
CA LYS A 100 -28.20 -4.60 -16.87
C LYS A 100 -27.86 -5.98 -16.29
N ILE A 101 -26.87 -6.05 -15.40
CA ILE A 101 -26.42 -7.29 -14.73
C ILE A 101 -27.20 -7.52 -13.42
N HIS A 102 -28.17 -6.64 -13.07
CA HIS A 102 -28.91 -6.66 -11.81
C HIS A 102 -28.01 -6.67 -10.56
N ASN A 103 -26.80 -6.11 -10.66
CA ASN A 103 -25.83 -6.07 -9.56
C ASN A 103 -25.46 -4.62 -9.20
N LEU A 104 -26.40 -3.91 -8.59
CA LEU A 104 -26.21 -2.52 -8.17
C LEU A 104 -25.18 -2.37 -7.03
N VAL A 105 -25.04 -3.40 -6.20
CA VAL A 105 -24.03 -3.44 -5.14
C VAL A 105 -22.61 -3.47 -5.74
N GLY A 106 -22.45 -4.14 -6.88
CA GLY A 106 -21.19 -4.20 -7.63
C GLY A 106 -20.66 -2.85 -8.11
N ILE A 107 -21.51 -1.81 -8.24
CA ILE A 107 -21.08 -0.45 -8.63
C ILE A 107 -20.19 0.18 -7.56
N LEU A 108 -20.46 -0.13 -6.29
CA LEU A 108 -19.72 0.43 -5.15
C LEU A 108 -18.55 -0.45 -4.73
N GLN A 109 -18.40 -1.63 -5.34
CA GLN A 109 -17.29 -2.52 -5.08
C GLN A 109 -16.16 -2.23 -6.07
N PRO A 110 -14.90 -2.15 -5.61
CA PRO A 110 -13.76 -2.07 -6.51
C PRO A 110 -13.71 -3.34 -7.37
N GLU A 111 -13.24 -3.19 -8.61
CA GLU A 111 -13.06 -4.32 -9.53
C GLU A 111 -12.07 -5.34 -8.95
N GLU A 112 -12.22 -6.62 -9.26
CA GLU A 112 -11.35 -7.68 -8.72
C GLU A 112 -9.87 -7.50 -9.12
N ARG A 113 -9.61 -6.87 -10.26
CA ARG A 113 -8.26 -6.50 -10.72
C ARG A 113 -7.73 -5.18 -10.14
N TRP A 114 -8.51 -4.50 -9.31
CA TRP A 114 -8.09 -3.24 -8.70
C TRP A 114 -6.94 -3.46 -7.72
N GLY A 115 -5.86 -2.69 -7.84
CA GLY A 115 -4.69 -2.76 -6.97
C GLY A 115 -3.40 -3.01 -7.75
N PRO A 116 -2.41 -3.71 -7.17
CA PRO A 116 -1.14 -4.03 -7.81
C PRO A 116 -1.32 -4.72 -9.17
N PRO A 117 -0.40 -4.52 -10.13
CA PRO A 117 -0.47 -5.18 -11.44
C PRO A 117 -0.27 -6.70 -11.31
N ASP A 118 0.59 -7.13 -10.39
CA ASP A 118 0.84 -8.54 -10.11
C ASP A 118 -0.36 -9.17 -9.37
N PRO A 119 -0.97 -10.25 -9.91
CA PRO A 119 -2.06 -10.95 -9.24
C PRO A 119 -1.68 -11.52 -7.87
N GLU A 120 -0.43 -11.94 -7.65
CA GLU A 120 -0.01 -12.47 -6.34
C GLU A 120 0.01 -11.35 -5.29
N GLU A 121 0.62 -10.21 -5.61
CA GLU A 121 0.63 -9.04 -4.74
C GLU A 121 -0.79 -8.51 -4.46
N ARG A 122 -1.68 -8.54 -5.46
CA ARG A 122 -3.09 -8.20 -5.28
C ARG A 122 -3.80 -9.16 -4.33
N HIS A 123 -3.55 -10.46 -4.44
CA HIS A 123 -4.10 -11.44 -3.50
C HIS A 123 -3.60 -11.20 -2.07
N LEU A 124 -2.30 -10.95 -1.90
CA LEU A 124 -1.71 -10.58 -0.61
C LEU A 124 -2.35 -9.31 -0.06
N ARG A 125 -2.65 -8.33 -0.91
CA ARG A 125 -3.32 -7.10 -0.50
C ARG A 125 -4.74 -7.33 -0.01
N HIS A 126 -5.48 -8.27 -0.61
CA HIS A 126 -6.82 -8.63 -0.13
C HIS A 126 -6.79 -9.38 1.21
N LEU A 127 -5.72 -10.13 1.48
CA LEU A 127 -5.50 -10.81 2.77
C LEU A 127 -4.95 -9.88 3.85
N PHE A 128 -4.32 -8.78 3.45
CA PHE A 128 -3.65 -7.85 4.36
C PHE A 128 -4.60 -7.29 5.41
N ASN A 129 -4.27 -7.54 6.69
CA ASN A 129 -4.99 -6.96 7.81
C ASN A 129 -4.09 -5.95 8.56
N PRO A 130 -4.31 -4.63 8.38
CA PRO A 130 -3.46 -3.59 8.95
C PRO A 130 -3.34 -3.64 10.48
N ARG A 131 -4.31 -4.26 11.17
CA ARG A 131 -4.35 -4.37 12.63
C ARG A 131 -3.59 -5.58 13.17
N GLN A 132 -3.37 -6.59 12.33
CA GLN A 132 -2.65 -7.83 12.67
C GLN A 132 -1.19 -7.76 12.21
N GLU A 133 -0.91 -7.01 11.13
CA GLU A 133 0.43 -6.92 10.53
C GLU A 133 1.31 -5.80 11.11
N ILE A 134 1.07 -5.39 12.35
CA ILE A 134 1.97 -4.47 13.03
C ILE A 134 3.24 -5.29 13.38
N ARG A 135 4.41 -4.89 12.85
CA ARG A 135 5.72 -5.56 13.07
C ARG A 135 6.00 -5.92 14.54
N SER A 136 5.47 -5.15 15.50
CA SER A 136 5.62 -5.40 16.94
C SER A 136 4.70 -6.50 17.50
N ARG A 137 3.55 -6.77 16.88
CA ARG A 137 2.51 -7.66 17.43
C ARG A 137 2.72 -9.13 17.08
N ARG A 138 3.47 -9.42 16.00
CA ARG A 138 3.80 -10.79 15.58
C ARG A 138 4.62 -11.57 16.62
N ARG A 139 5.15 -10.90 17.66
CA ARG A 139 5.92 -11.55 18.74
C ARG A 139 5.05 -12.08 19.88
N ASP A 140 3.88 -11.49 20.13
CA ASP A 140 3.14 -11.68 21.39
C ASP A 140 1.66 -12.06 21.23
N ASP A 141 1.13 -12.17 20.01
CA ASP A 141 -0.24 -12.66 19.82
C ASP A 141 -0.32 -14.17 20.14
N THR A 142 -0.69 -14.47 21.39
CA THR A 142 -1.17 -15.80 21.79
C THR A 142 -2.50 -16.05 21.10
N CYS A 143 -2.53 -16.89 20.07
CA CYS A 143 -3.78 -17.33 19.46
C CYS A 143 -4.69 -17.96 20.53
N GLN A 144 -5.98 -17.61 20.56
CA GLN A 144 -6.96 -18.18 21.50
C GLN A 144 -7.43 -19.60 21.12
N HIS A 145 -6.85 -20.15 20.07
CA HIS A 145 -7.11 -21.48 19.56
C HIS A 145 -5.89 -22.36 19.86
N ASN A 146 -6.10 -23.67 19.89
CA ASN A 146 -5.05 -24.66 20.14
C ASN A 146 -4.12 -24.78 18.91
N CYS A 147 -3.53 -23.67 18.44
CA CYS A 147 -2.61 -23.71 17.32
C CYS A 147 -1.35 -24.46 17.72
N LEU A 148 -1.01 -25.45 16.92
CA LEU A 148 0.23 -26.19 17.02
C LEU A 148 1.46 -25.25 17.05
N ILE A 149 1.40 -24.09 16.41
CA ILE A 149 2.48 -23.09 16.38
C ILE A 149 2.85 -22.56 17.78
N SER A 150 1.88 -22.40 18.68
CA SER A 150 2.13 -21.96 20.06
C SER A 150 2.44 -23.11 21.02
N SER A 151 2.21 -24.36 20.60
CA SER A 151 2.46 -25.55 21.40
C SER A 151 3.93 -25.65 21.82
N ARG A 152 4.16 -25.99 23.10
CA ARG A 152 5.49 -26.27 23.63
C ARG A 152 6.21 -27.35 22.83
N TYR A 153 5.46 -28.31 22.27
CA TYR A 153 6.00 -29.41 21.50
C TYR A 153 6.65 -28.94 20.19
N ILE A 154 5.97 -28.11 19.39
CA ILE A 154 6.52 -27.55 18.15
C ILE A 154 7.71 -26.61 18.42
N LYS A 155 7.65 -25.83 19.52
CA LYS A 155 8.80 -25.01 19.95
C LYS A 155 10.02 -25.86 20.28
N LYS A 156 9.82 -27.04 20.88
CA LYS A 156 10.90 -27.99 21.19
C LYS A 156 11.48 -28.61 19.92
N ILE A 157 10.64 -29.10 19.01
CA ILE A 157 11.08 -29.68 17.72
C ILE A 157 11.88 -28.66 16.91
N SER A 158 11.37 -27.44 16.77
CA SER A 158 12.06 -26.38 16.02
C SER A 158 13.37 -25.94 16.68
N ALA A 159 13.49 -26.05 18.01
CA ALA A 159 14.76 -25.82 18.71
C ALA A 159 15.76 -26.96 18.47
N GLU A 160 15.31 -28.21 18.54
CA GLU A 160 16.12 -29.40 18.26
C GLU A 160 16.64 -29.42 16.82
N GLU A 161 15.80 -29.08 15.84
CA GLU A 161 16.20 -29.02 14.42
C GLU A 161 17.28 -27.94 14.19
N ARG A 162 17.14 -26.77 14.82
CA ARG A 162 18.16 -25.70 14.75
C ARG A 162 19.48 -26.15 15.36
N GLU A 163 19.43 -26.91 16.45
CA GLU A 163 20.64 -27.44 17.08
C GLU A 163 21.30 -28.52 16.21
N GLN A 164 20.52 -29.42 15.62
CA GLN A 164 21.01 -30.42 14.67
C GLN A 164 21.66 -29.77 13.45
N ARG A 165 21.04 -28.74 12.85
CA ARG A 165 21.65 -27.98 11.75
C ARG A 165 22.97 -27.34 12.16
N ARG A 166 23.05 -26.74 13.37
CA ARG A 166 24.31 -26.18 13.89
C ARG A 166 25.38 -27.25 14.07
N ARG A 167 25.03 -28.44 14.56
CA ARG A 167 25.97 -29.56 14.69
C ARG A 167 26.46 -30.05 13.33
N ALA A 168 25.57 -30.24 12.38
CA ALA A 168 25.93 -30.65 11.01
C ALA A 168 26.88 -29.64 10.34
N LEU A 169 26.61 -28.35 10.47
CA LEU A 169 27.50 -27.29 9.96
C LEU A 169 28.90 -27.33 10.59
N ARG A 170 29.01 -27.58 11.90
CA ARG A 170 30.32 -27.73 12.57
C ARG A 170 31.07 -28.98 12.10
N LEU A 171 30.38 -30.09 11.84
CA LEU A 171 31.01 -31.30 11.33
C LEU A 171 31.52 -31.10 9.90
N LEU A 172 30.76 -30.39 9.07
CA LEU A 172 31.19 -30.02 7.72
C LEU A 172 32.42 -29.11 7.74
N SER A 173 32.47 -28.11 8.62
CA SER A 173 33.63 -27.23 8.72
C SER A 173 34.90 -27.98 9.17
N LEU A 174 34.79 -28.89 10.13
CA LEU A 174 35.92 -29.72 10.59
C LEU A 174 36.42 -30.69 9.50
N SER A 175 35.51 -31.28 8.72
CA SER A 175 35.87 -32.14 7.58
C SER A 175 36.67 -31.37 6.52
N GLN A 176 36.29 -30.13 6.25
CA GLN A 176 36.97 -29.27 5.27
C GLN A 176 38.36 -28.80 5.75
N GLU A 177 38.54 -28.54 7.05
CA GLU A 177 39.87 -28.25 7.63
C GLU A 177 40.78 -29.49 7.61
N GLY A 178 40.22 -30.67 7.88
CA GLY A 178 40.96 -31.93 7.81
C GLY A 178 41.47 -32.25 6.41
N SER A 179 40.66 -32.03 5.36
CA SER A 179 41.09 -32.27 3.97
C SER A 179 42.16 -31.29 3.49
N LEU A 180 42.10 -30.03 3.93
CA LEU A 180 43.14 -29.03 3.65
C LEU A 180 44.48 -29.40 4.31
N ASN A 181 44.47 -29.86 5.56
CA ASN A 181 45.68 -30.27 6.27
C ASN A 181 46.31 -31.56 5.71
N ILE A 182 45.51 -32.48 5.16
CA ILE A 182 46.05 -33.68 4.48
C ILE A 182 46.71 -33.30 3.15
N SER A 183 46.14 -32.33 2.41
CA SER A 183 46.73 -31.86 1.14
C SER A 183 48.03 -31.05 1.31
N SER A 184 48.22 -30.37 2.45
CA SER A 184 49.49 -29.68 2.75
C SER A 184 50.58 -30.62 3.28
N GLY A 185 50.21 -31.73 3.91
CA GLY A 185 51.14 -32.75 4.41
C GLY A 185 51.77 -33.62 3.32
N SER A 186 51.08 -33.89 2.20
CA SER A 186 51.64 -34.72 1.13
C SER A 186 52.60 -33.99 0.19
N SER A 187 52.72 -32.66 0.29
CA SER A 187 53.60 -31.84 -0.55
C SER A 187 55.01 -31.65 0.05
N SER A 188 55.20 -31.96 1.33
CA SER A 188 56.50 -31.80 2.01
C SER A 188 57.39 -33.05 2.03
N GLU A 189 56.93 -34.21 1.57
CA GLU A 189 57.73 -35.45 1.52
C GLU A 189 58.43 -35.71 0.16
N GLU A 190 58.21 -34.88 -0.87
CA GLU A 190 58.76 -35.11 -2.22
C GLU A 190 60.15 -34.47 -2.49
N TRP A 191 60.81 -33.85 -1.50
CA TRP A 191 62.10 -33.15 -1.68
C TRP A 191 63.32 -33.78 -0.99
N ILE A 192 63.23 -35.04 -0.55
CA ILE A 192 64.37 -35.77 0.03
C ILE A 192 64.61 -37.06 -0.77
N GLN A 193 65.18 -36.91 -1.97
CA GLN A 193 65.96 -37.92 -2.70
C GLN A 193 66.77 -37.24 -3.79
#